data_AF-A0A7C4KAJ3-F1
#
_entry.id   AF-A0A7C4KAJ3-F1
#
_cell.length_a   1.000
_cell.length_b   1.000
_cell.length_c   1.000
_cell.angle_alpha   90.00
_cell.angle_beta   90.00
_cell.angle_gamma   90.00
#
_symmetry.space_group_name_H-M   'P 1'
#
loop_
_entity.id
_entity.type
_entity.pdbx_description
1 polymer ?
#
loop_
_entity_poly.entity_id
_entity_poly.type
_entity_poly.pdbx_seq_one_letter_code
_entity_poly.pdbx_strand_id
1 'polypeptide(L)'
;MNKDSSDFMLVEYEKIASAYFGLRDQSNEWFKAYLALIGLPLTVLAAVLKLGDGNLSDTLGDLPQLVAALLVLVSFLGFFVTLSVISMRMEMILYARTINLVRRYFGDQDEKLRKFFILPTSDVLPPFYEAWRAMFWQVIMLGFLDSIILTVGIQSLSTCGWAISIFIGVLFLLLHWFVYYLSALKREKGWTRHFSEDLSVPNI
;
A
#
# COMPACT_ATOMS: atom_id res chain seq x y z
N MET A 1 15.47 -10.90 -33.93
CA MET A 1 14.93 -9.87 -34.84
C MET A 1 13.46 -10.24 -35.03
N ASN A 2 12.56 -9.63 -34.27
CA ASN A 2 11.12 -9.96 -34.30
C ASN A 2 10.55 -9.62 -35.68
N LYS A 3 9.74 -10.53 -36.24
CA LYS A 3 9.14 -10.42 -37.57
C LYS A 3 7.63 -10.27 -37.42
N ASP A 4 7.16 -9.19 -36.78
CA ASP A 4 5.79 -8.64 -36.79
C ASP A 4 5.54 -7.87 -35.47
N SER A 5 4.66 -6.87 -35.51
CA SER A 5 4.19 -6.11 -34.34
C SER A 5 3.56 -7.03 -33.29
N SER A 6 2.96 -8.14 -33.71
CA SER A 6 2.42 -9.17 -32.83
C SER A 6 3.50 -9.83 -31.96
N ASP A 7 4.65 -10.17 -32.54
CA ASP A 7 5.78 -10.76 -31.79
C ASP A 7 6.31 -9.78 -30.73
N PHE A 8 6.38 -8.49 -31.08
CA PHE A 8 6.76 -7.44 -30.12
C PHE A 8 5.75 -7.37 -28.97
N MET A 9 4.45 -7.31 -29.26
CA MET A 9 3.40 -7.21 -28.24
C MET A 9 3.33 -8.44 -27.33
N LEU A 10 3.59 -9.64 -27.86
CA LEU A 10 3.69 -10.86 -27.04
C LEU A 10 4.87 -10.80 -26.08
N VAL A 11 6.06 -10.39 -26.55
CA VAL A 11 7.23 -10.23 -25.68
C VAL A 11 6.96 -9.16 -24.62
N GLU A 12 6.36 -8.03 -24.99
CA GLU A 12 6.01 -6.96 -24.07
C GLU A 12 5.02 -7.44 -22.99
N TYR A 13 3.98 -8.19 -23.38
CA TYR A 13 3.05 -8.81 -22.44
C TYR A 13 3.77 -9.70 -21.42
N GLU A 14 4.66 -10.59 -21.88
CA GLU A 14 5.39 -11.50 -21.01
C GLU A 14 6.29 -10.75 -20.02
N LYS A 15 6.98 -9.70 -20.48
CA LYS A 15 7.85 -8.88 -19.62
C LYS A 15 7.06 -8.12 -18.56
N ILE A 16 5.95 -7.48 -18.95
CA ILE A 16 5.12 -6.70 -18.01
C ILE A 16 4.40 -7.63 -17.03
N ALA A 17 3.89 -8.78 -17.48
CA ALA A 17 3.28 -9.76 -16.60
C ALA A 17 4.27 -10.28 -15.56
N SER A 18 5.50 -10.58 -15.98
CA SER A 18 6.59 -10.98 -15.07
C SER A 18 6.91 -9.88 -14.05
N ALA A 19 7.02 -8.63 -14.49
CA ALA A 19 7.26 -7.48 -13.60
C ALA A 19 6.10 -7.28 -12.60
N TYR A 20 4.85 -7.46 -13.02
CA TYR A 20 3.67 -7.42 -12.14
C TYR A 20 3.75 -8.46 -11.02
N PHE A 21 4.08 -9.71 -11.35
CA PHE A 21 4.23 -10.76 -10.34
C PHE A 21 5.42 -10.49 -9.41
N GLY A 22 6.54 -9.99 -9.94
CA GLY A 22 7.69 -9.59 -9.12
C GLY A 22 7.36 -8.50 -8.10
N LEU A 23 6.60 -7.46 -8.49
CA LEU A 23 6.14 -6.42 -7.57
C LEU A 23 5.17 -6.96 -6.51
N ARG A 24 4.31 -7.91 -6.88
CA ARG A 24 3.41 -8.56 -5.92
C ARG A 24 4.18 -9.31 -4.84
N ASP A 25 5.21 -10.06 -5.24
CA ASP A 25 6.06 -10.79 -4.29
C ASP A 25 6.84 -9.82 -3.40
N GLN A 26 7.39 -8.76 -3.97
CA GLN A 26 8.05 -7.70 -3.19
C GLN A 26 7.10 -7.03 -2.18
N SER A 27 5.84 -6.78 -2.57
CA SER A 27 4.82 -6.24 -1.66
C SER A 27 4.53 -7.19 -0.49
N ASN A 28 4.55 -8.50 -0.73
CA ASN A 28 4.38 -9.49 0.34
C ASN A 28 5.57 -9.49 1.30
N GLU A 29 6.80 -9.36 0.80
CA GLU A 29 8.00 -9.28 1.64
C GLU A 29 7.99 -8.04 2.52
N TRP A 30 7.58 -6.88 1.99
CA TRP A 30 7.41 -5.68 2.81
C TRP A 30 6.33 -5.83 3.88
N PHE A 31 5.23 -6.52 3.57
CA PHE A 31 4.20 -6.82 4.56
C PHE A 31 4.72 -7.76 5.67
N LYS A 32 5.51 -8.78 5.34
CA LYS A 32 6.17 -9.63 6.34
C LYS A 32 7.16 -8.84 7.19
N ALA A 33 7.97 -7.99 6.57
CA ALA A 33 8.92 -7.12 7.27
C ALA A 33 8.19 -6.19 8.25
N TYR A 34 7.04 -5.65 7.87
CA TYR A 34 6.18 -4.87 8.75
C TYR A 34 5.66 -5.68 9.96
N LEU A 35 5.15 -6.90 9.72
CA LEU A 35 4.67 -7.75 10.82
C LEU A 35 5.79 -8.08 11.80
N ALA A 36 7.01 -8.33 11.30
CA ALA A 36 8.18 -8.53 12.14
C ALA A 36 8.55 -7.27 12.94
N LEU A 37 8.51 -6.10 12.28
CA LEU A 37 8.77 -4.79 12.88
C LEU A 37 7.80 -4.50 14.04
N ILE A 38 6.51 -4.80 13.88
CA ILE A 38 5.48 -4.61 14.92
C ILE A 38 5.48 -5.71 15.98
N GLY A 39 5.88 -6.93 15.64
CA GLY A 39 5.98 -8.02 16.61
C GLY A 39 6.92 -7.69 17.78
N LEU A 40 8.00 -6.94 17.51
CA LEU A 40 8.97 -6.53 18.52
C LEU A 40 8.37 -5.63 19.62
N PRO A 41 7.80 -4.44 19.31
CA PRO A 41 7.21 -3.58 20.33
C PRO A 41 6.04 -4.24 21.06
N LEU A 42 5.23 -5.06 20.37
CA LEU A 42 4.14 -5.79 21.03
C LEU A 42 4.66 -6.82 22.03
N THR A 43 5.76 -7.51 21.72
CA THR A 43 6.41 -8.46 22.63
C THR A 43 6.98 -7.75 23.86
N VAL A 44 7.63 -6.60 23.64
CA VAL A 44 8.15 -5.77 24.73
C VAL A 44 6.99 -5.28 25.61
N LEU A 45 5.91 -4.80 25.01
CA LEU A 45 4.73 -4.34 25.75
C LEU A 45 4.12 -5.46 26.58
N ALA A 46 3.93 -6.65 26.00
CA ALA A 46 3.41 -7.82 26.70
C ALA A 46 4.29 -8.24 27.88
N ALA A 47 5.62 -8.19 27.72
CA ALA A 47 6.56 -8.49 28.80
C ALA A 47 6.45 -7.48 29.95
N VAL A 48 6.38 -6.18 29.63
CA VAL A 48 6.21 -5.12 30.64
C VAL A 48 4.87 -5.27 31.38
N LEU A 49 3.78 -5.50 30.65
CA LEU A 49 2.45 -5.69 31.25
C LEU A 49 2.38 -6.90 32.18
N LYS A 50 3.07 -8.00 31.84
CA LYS A 50 3.11 -9.21 32.69
C LYS A 50 3.91 -9.01 33.98
N LEU A 51 4.88 -8.10 33.98
CA LEU A 51 5.72 -7.80 35.14
C LEU A 51 5.10 -6.75 36.07
N GLY A 52 4.05 -6.04 35.64
CA GLY A 52 3.38 -5.01 36.42
C GLY A 52 2.27 -5.54 37.35
N ASP A 53 1.82 -4.69 38.27
CA ASP A 53 0.85 -5.00 39.33
C ASP A 53 -0.62 -5.17 38.85
N GLY A 54 -0.85 -5.34 37.54
CA GLY A 54 -2.16 -5.69 36.97
C GLY A 54 -3.09 -4.53 36.59
N ASN A 55 -2.77 -3.27 36.96
CA ASN A 55 -3.52 -2.09 36.50
C ASN A 55 -3.08 -1.66 35.09
N LEU A 56 -3.83 -2.06 34.07
CA LEU A 56 -3.52 -1.82 32.65
C LEU A 56 -3.39 -0.34 32.27
N SER A 57 -4.27 0.53 32.77
CA SER A 57 -4.27 1.96 32.41
C SER A 57 -3.05 2.70 32.92
N ASP A 58 -2.63 2.40 34.15
CA ASP A 58 -1.49 3.03 34.81
C ASP A 58 -0.19 2.46 34.22
N THR A 59 -0.17 1.15 33.93
CA THR A 59 1.01 0.46 33.39
C THR A 59 1.31 0.83 31.93
N LEU A 60 0.28 1.08 31.10
CA LEU A 60 0.47 1.56 29.72
C LEU A 60 0.87 3.03 29.65
N GLY A 61 0.47 3.83 30.64
CA GLY A 61 0.82 5.25 30.72
C GLY A 61 2.22 5.50 31.29
N ASP A 62 2.83 4.54 31.97
CA ASP A 62 4.10 4.70 32.69
C ASP A 62 5.19 3.73 32.17
N LEU A 63 5.31 3.61 30.85
CA LEU A 63 6.37 2.83 30.24
C LEU A 63 7.73 3.54 30.40
N PRO A 64 8.85 2.79 30.56
CA PRO A 64 10.18 3.38 30.54
C PRO A 64 10.36 4.26 29.30
N GLN A 65 10.90 5.48 29.47
CA GLN A 65 11.03 6.47 28.38
C GLN A 65 11.70 5.91 27.12
N LEU A 66 12.69 5.03 27.28
CA LEU A 66 13.34 4.35 26.16
C LEU A 66 12.37 3.47 25.37
N VAL A 67 11.53 2.68 26.05
CA VAL A 67 10.52 1.83 25.40
C VAL A 67 9.51 2.70 24.67
N ALA A 68 9.00 3.75 25.32
CA ALA A 68 8.05 4.66 24.73
C ALA A 68 8.59 5.39 23.49
N ALA A 69 9.86 5.84 23.53
CA ALA A 69 10.55 6.42 22.37
C ALA A 69 10.69 5.42 21.22
N LEU A 70 10.97 4.15 21.52
CA LEU A 70 11.02 3.09 20.51
C LEU A 70 9.64 2.82 19.90
N LEU A 71 8.55 2.85 20.67
CA LEU A 71 7.18 2.71 20.14
C LEU A 71 6.87 3.83 19.12
N VAL A 72 7.19 5.07 19.47
CA VAL A 72 7.03 6.21 18.54
C VAL A 72 7.85 5.99 17.28
N LEU A 73 9.14 5.63 17.42
CA LEU A 73 10.01 5.37 16.27
C LEU A 73 9.47 4.25 15.37
N VAL A 74 9.01 3.14 15.95
CA VAL A 74 8.45 2.01 15.19
C VAL A 74 7.18 2.44 14.46
N SER A 75 6.34 3.29 15.05
CA SER A 75 5.13 3.79 14.38
C SER A 75 5.44 4.60 13.12
N PHE A 76 6.51 5.41 13.14
CA PHE A 76 6.98 6.14 11.96
C PHE A 76 7.62 5.22 10.93
N LEU A 77 8.37 4.20 11.36
CA LEU A 77 8.90 3.18 10.45
C LEU A 77 7.76 2.40 9.77
N GLY A 78 6.71 2.04 10.52
CA GLY A 78 5.50 1.43 9.98
C GLY A 78 4.82 2.29 8.90
N PHE A 79 4.74 3.60 9.14
CA PHE A 79 4.24 4.55 8.14
C PHE A 79 5.07 4.53 6.85
N PHE A 80 6.40 4.52 6.93
CA PHE A 80 7.25 4.41 5.74
C PHE A 80 7.07 3.09 5.00
N VAL A 81 6.87 1.98 5.72
CA VAL A 81 6.52 0.70 5.07
C VAL A 81 5.18 0.82 4.34
N THR A 82 4.18 1.47 4.95
CA THR A 82 2.90 1.73 4.28
C THR A 82 3.08 2.56 3.01
N LEU A 83 3.94 3.58 3.00
CA LEU A 83 4.25 4.35 1.79
C LEU A 83 4.84 3.47 0.68
N SER A 84 5.76 2.58 1.03
CA SER A 84 6.36 1.62 0.09
C SER A 84 5.29 0.68 -0.49
N VAL A 85 4.41 0.14 0.35
CA VAL A 85 3.30 -0.72 -0.07
C VAL A 85 2.35 0.01 -1.02
N ILE A 86 1.98 1.26 -0.70
CA ILE A 86 1.16 2.10 -1.58
C ILE A 86 1.85 2.31 -2.92
N SER A 87 3.15 2.67 -2.92
CA SER A 87 3.91 2.91 -4.14
C SER A 87 3.95 1.69 -5.06
N MET A 88 4.29 0.52 -4.51
CA MET A 88 4.30 -0.75 -5.26
C MET A 88 2.91 -1.08 -5.82
N ARG A 89 1.83 -0.80 -5.07
CA ARG A 89 0.48 -1.03 -5.58
C ARG A 89 0.15 -0.13 -6.77
N MET A 90 0.56 1.13 -6.75
CA MET A 90 0.35 2.02 -7.89
C MET A 90 1.07 1.49 -9.14
N GLU A 91 2.28 0.96 -8.99
CA GLU A 91 3.02 0.35 -10.10
C GLU A 91 2.37 -0.94 -10.60
N MET A 92 1.88 -1.79 -9.70
CA MET A 92 1.10 -2.98 -10.07
C MET A 92 -0.16 -2.62 -10.88
N ILE A 93 -0.87 -1.56 -10.50
CA ILE A 93 -2.07 -1.10 -11.23
C ILE A 93 -1.69 -0.59 -12.62
N LEU A 94 -0.58 0.14 -12.72
CA LEU A 94 -0.05 0.60 -14.00
C LEU A 94 0.25 -0.59 -14.92
N TYR A 95 0.94 -1.61 -14.43
CA TYR A 95 1.24 -2.81 -15.21
C TYR A 95 -0.02 -3.59 -15.61
N ALA A 96 -1.01 -3.68 -14.73
CA ALA A 96 -2.29 -4.29 -15.05
C ALA A 96 -3.02 -3.56 -16.19
N ARG A 97 -3.02 -2.22 -16.18
CA ARG A 97 -3.58 -1.40 -17.28
C ARG A 97 -2.82 -1.63 -18.59
N THR A 98 -1.49 -1.68 -18.56
CA THR A 98 -0.69 -1.96 -19.76
C THR A 98 -0.96 -3.36 -20.32
N ILE A 99 -1.08 -4.37 -19.46
CA ILE A 99 -1.48 -5.72 -19.87
C ILE A 99 -2.86 -5.71 -20.55
N ASN A 100 -3.81 -4.96 -20.00
CA ASN A 100 -5.14 -4.81 -20.60
C ASN A 100 -5.11 -4.14 -21.98
N LEU A 101 -4.19 -3.20 -22.20
CA LEU A 101 -3.96 -2.58 -23.51
C LEU A 101 -3.36 -3.56 -24.53
N VAL A 102 -2.42 -4.41 -24.13
CA VAL A 102 -1.91 -5.46 -25.01
C VAL A 102 -3.02 -6.46 -25.37
N ARG A 103 -3.87 -6.82 -24.40
CA ARG A 103 -5.06 -7.66 -24.65
C ARG A 103 -6.03 -6.98 -25.63
N ARG A 104 -6.25 -5.67 -25.49
CA ARG A 104 -7.06 -4.88 -26.43
C ARG A 104 -6.50 -4.97 -27.84
N TYR A 105 -5.18 -4.77 -28.02
CA TYR A 105 -4.51 -4.89 -29.31
C TYR A 105 -4.81 -6.22 -30.01
N PHE A 106 -4.64 -7.36 -29.34
CA PHE A 106 -4.93 -8.67 -29.95
C PHE A 106 -6.43 -8.90 -30.17
N GLY A 107 -7.29 -8.43 -29.25
CA GLY A 107 -8.73 -8.55 -29.38
C GLY A 107 -9.32 -7.69 -30.51
N ASP A 108 -8.66 -6.60 -30.88
CA ASP A 108 -9.06 -5.73 -32.00
C ASP A 108 -8.64 -6.31 -33.35
N GLN A 109 -7.58 -7.13 -33.38
CA GLN A 109 -7.14 -7.83 -34.59
C GLN A 109 -7.91 -9.12 -34.86
N ASP A 110 -8.30 -9.88 -33.83
CA ASP A 110 -9.12 -11.09 -33.98
C ASP A 110 -10.23 -11.14 -32.94
N GLU A 111 -11.46 -10.87 -33.38
CA GLU A 111 -12.65 -10.88 -32.54
C GLU A 111 -12.92 -12.25 -31.90
N LYS A 112 -12.44 -13.35 -32.51
CA LYS A 112 -12.58 -14.69 -31.91
C LYS A 112 -11.80 -14.81 -30.62
N LEU A 113 -10.68 -14.08 -30.47
CA LEU A 113 -9.86 -14.06 -29.25
C LEU A 113 -10.61 -13.45 -28.07
N ARG A 114 -11.48 -12.46 -28.32
CA ARG A 114 -12.25 -11.78 -27.26
C ARG A 114 -13.09 -12.75 -26.43
N LYS A 115 -13.52 -13.88 -27.02
CA LYS A 115 -14.27 -14.93 -26.32
C LYS A 115 -13.47 -15.63 -25.22
N PHE A 116 -12.14 -15.58 -25.27
CA PHE A 116 -11.24 -16.17 -24.28
C PHE A 116 -10.78 -15.17 -23.22
N PHE A 117 -11.12 -13.89 -23.35
CA PHE A 117 -10.69 -12.85 -22.43
C PHE A 117 -11.58 -12.78 -21.19
N ILE A 118 -11.05 -13.28 -20.06
CA ILE A 118 -11.72 -13.18 -18.75
C ILE A 118 -11.46 -11.81 -18.07
N LEU A 119 -10.23 -11.28 -18.20
CA LEU A 119 -9.86 -9.97 -17.63
C LEU A 119 -10.21 -8.83 -18.59
N PRO A 120 -10.33 -7.58 -18.08
CA PRO A 120 -10.65 -6.41 -18.90
C PRO A 120 -9.67 -6.17 -20.06
N THR A 121 -10.12 -5.38 -21.03
CA THR A 121 -9.33 -4.88 -22.17
C THR A 121 -9.35 -3.35 -22.21
N SER A 122 -9.44 -2.71 -21.04
CA SER A 122 -9.50 -1.25 -20.89
C SER A 122 -8.29 -0.73 -20.12
N ASP A 123 -7.85 0.46 -20.50
CA ASP A 123 -6.86 1.34 -19.85
C ASP A 123 -7.35 1.99 -18.55
N VAL A 124 -8.65 1.99 -18.29
CA VAL A 124 -9.23 2.63 -17.09
C VAL A 124 -9.28 1.65 -15.91
N LEU A 125 -9.27 0.35 -16.19
CA LEU A 125 -9.39 -0.69 -15.18
C LEU A 125 -8.04 -1.41 -14.94
N PRO A 126 -7.66 -1.67 -13.67
CA PRO A 126 -8.33 -1.24 -12.43
C PRO A 126 -8.11 0.26 -12.11
N PRO A 127 -9.01 0.92 -11.36
CA PRO A 127 -8.80 2.28 -10.87
C PRO A 127 -7.61 2.33 -9.91
N PHE A 128 -6.84 3.44 -9.89
CA PHE A 128 -5.75 3.59 -8.92
C PHE A 128 -6.24 3.64 -7.47
N TYR A 129 -7.41 4.25 -7.26
CA TYR A 129 -8.07 4.26 -5.96
C TYR A 129 -9.04 3.08 -5.85
N GLU A 130 -8.76 2.17 -4.92
CA GLU A 130 -9.47 0.90 -4.77
C GLU A 130 -10.23 0.84 -3.45
N ALA A 131 -11.19 1.75 -3.26
CA ALA A 131 -12.03 1.76 -2.06
C ALA A 131 -12.66 0.39 -1.79
N TRP A 132 -12.67 -0.02 -0.52
CA TRP A 132 -13.26 -1.27 -0.03
C TRP A 132 -12.66 -2.57 -0.58
N ARG A 133 -11.55 -2.49 -1.31
CA ARG A 133 -10.79 -3.66 -1.77
C ARG A 133 -9.65 -4.00 -0.80
N ALA A 134 -8.98 -5.13 -1.06
CA ALA A 134 -7.90 -5.65 -0.21
C ALA A 134 -6.86 -4.59 0.16
N MET A 135 -6.41 -3.78 -0.81
CA MET A 135 -5.39 -2.74 -0.56
C MET A 135 -5.88 -1.61 0.34
N PHE A 136 -7.13 -1.18 0.20
CA PHE A 136 -7.73 -0.19 1.09
C PHE A 136 -7.70 -0.70 2.53
N TRP A 137 -8.18 -1.93 2.74
CA TRP A 137 -8.18 -2.55 4.07
C TRP A 137 -6.78 -2.78 4.61
N GLN A 138 -5.82 -3.14 3.76
CA GLN A 138 -4.43 -3.27 4.15
C GLN A 138 -3.87 -1.94 4.68
N VAL A 139 -4.03 -0.83 3.95
CA VAL A 139 -3.57 0.49 4.41
C VAL A 139 -4.25 0.92 5.71
N ILE A 140 -5.56 0.69 5.84
CA ILE A 140 -6.30 1.01 7.07
C ILE A 140 -5.81 0.17 8.26
N MET A 141 -5.55 -1.12 8.05
CA MET A 141 -5.02 -1.99 9.12
C MET A 141 -3.61 -1.59 9.54
N LEU A 142 -2.72 -1.32 8.60
CA LEU A 142 -1.35 -0.84 8.91
C LEU A 142 -1.42 0.48 9.68
N GLY A 143 -2.17 1.45 9.16
CA GLY A 143 -2.35 2.74 9.82
C GLY A 143 -2.99 2.63 11.19
N PHE A 144 -3.92 1.69 11.40
CA PHE A 144 -4.57 1.47 12.69
C PHE A 144 -3.58 0.93 13.73
N LEU A 145 -2.78 -0.07 13.37
CA LEU A 145 -1.75 -0.63 14.25
C LEU A 145 -0.69 0.42 14.60
N ASP A 146 -0.19 1.13 13.59
CA ASP A 146 0.81 2.19 13.80
C ASP A 146 0.25 3.31 14.70
N SER A 147 -1.03 3.64 14.56
CA SER A 147 -1.68 4.66 15.38
C SER A 147 -1.86 4.24 16.83
N ILE A 148 -2.19 2.98 17.10
CA ILE A 148 -2.26 2.46 18.47
C ILE A 148 -0.89 2.52 19.13
N ILE A 149 0.15 2.04 18.44
CA ILE A 149 1.53 2.04 18.96
C ILE A 149 1.97 3.48 19.23
N LEU A 150 1.65 4.41 18.33
CA LEU A 150 1.97 5.83 18.49
C LEU A 150 1.24 6.43 19.68
N THR A 151 -0.06 6.16 19.85
CA THR A 151 -0.86 6.66 20.98
C THR A 151 -0.27 6.20 22.31
N VAL A 152 0.11 4.92 22.44
CA VAL A 152 0.74 4.41 23.66
C VAL A 152 2.10 5.08 23.88
N GLY A 153 2.95 5.15 22.85
CA GLY A 153 4.26 5.79 22.95
C GLY A 153 4.19 7.27 23.36
N ILE A 154 3.26 8.03 22.77
CA ILE A 154 3.04 9.45 23.12
C ILE A 154 2.49 9.57 24.55
N GLN A 155 1.54 8.73 24.92
CA GLN A 155 0.95 8.75 26.26
C GLN A 155 2.01 8.48 27.35
N SER A 156 2.96 7.59 27.11
CA SER A 156 4.03 7.34 28.08
C SER A 156 5.14 8.40 28.08
N LEU A 157 5.34 9.14 26.98
CA LEU A 157 6.33 10.22 26.91
C LEU A 157 5.77 11.58 27.37
N SER A 158 4.44 11.74 27.41
CA SER A 158 3.77 13.01 27.61
C SER A 158 2.76 12.97 28.75
N THR A 159 2.65 14.07 29.47
CA THR A 159 1.63 14.26 30.52
C THR A 159 0.31 14.83 29.99
N CYS A 160 0.16 14.98 28.66
CA CYS A 160 -1.01 15.57 28.00
C CYS A 160 -2.31 14.76 28.18
N GLY A 161 -2.23 13.52 28.68
CA GLY A 161 -3.38 12.67 28.96
C GLY A 161 -3.92 11.93 27.73
N TRP A 162 -4.66 10.83 27.99
CA TRP A 162 -5.09 9.89 26.96
C TRP A 162 -5.92 10.52 25.84
N ALA A 163 -6.72 11.54 26.12
CA ALA A 163 -7.55 12.20 25.12
C ALA A 163 -6.70 12.83 23.98
N ILE A 164 -5.60 13.51 24.34
CA ILE A 164 -4.71 14.13 23.36
C ILE A 164 -3.91 13.06 22.61
N SER A 165 -3.42 12.04 23.31
CA SER A 165 -2.68 10.92 22.72
C SER A 165 -3.53 10.12 21.71
N ILE A 166 -4.81 9.89 22.02
CA ILE A 166 -5.78 9.24 21.11
C ILE A 166 -6.06 10.15 19.92
N PHE A 167 -6.25 11.45 20.13
CA PHE A 167 -6.47 12.39 19.04
C PHE A 167 -5.30 12.40 18.04
N ILE A 168 -4.05 12.39 18.53
CA ILE A 168 -2.87 12.29 17.67
C ILE A 168 -2.85 10.96 16.90
N GLY A 169 -3.18 9.84 17.56
CA GLY A 169 -3.30 8.54 16.88
C GLY A 169 -4.36 8.55 15.78
N VAL A 170 -5.54 9.14 16.02
CA VAL A 170 -6.58 9.28 15.00
C VAL A 170 -6.11 10.12 13.82
N LEU A 171 -5.41 11.24 14.07
CA LEU A 171 -4.80 12.03 12.99
C LEU A 171 -3.77 11.22 12.20
N PHE A 172 -2.99 10.38 12.86
CA PHE A 172 -2.00 9.52 12.21
C PHE A 172 -2.66 8.43 11.34
N LEU A 173 -3.77 7.84 11.79
CA LEU A 173 -4.58 6.93 10.97
C LEU A 173 -5.13 7.65 9.73
N LEU A 174 -5.68 8.85 9.92
CA LEU A 174 -6.19 9.67 8.82
C LEU A 174 -5.08 10.04 7.83
N LEU A 175 -3.85 10.27 8.32
CA LEU A 175 -2.68 10.52 7.48
C LEU A 175 -2.39 9.33 6.55
N HIS A 176 -2.44 8.09 7.04
CA HIS A 176 -2.24 6.89 6.21
C HIS A 176 -3.26 6.82 5.07
N TRP A 177 -4.54 6.98 5.41
CA TRP A 177 -5.61 6.99 4.42
C TRP A 177 -5.48 8.15 3.42
N PHE A 178 -5.18 9.35 3.92
CA PHE A 178 -5.05 10.55 3.11
C PHE A 178 -3.89 10.44 2.12
N VAL A 179 -2.74 9.92 2.53
CA VAL A 179 -1.60 9.70 1.64
C VAL A 179 -1.92 8.64 0.58
N TYR A 180 -2.64 7.57 0.94
CA TYR A 180 -3.12 6.60 -0.04
C TYR A 180 -4.03 7.24 -1.08
N TYR A 181 -5.03 8.01 -0.64
CA TYR A 181 -5.95 8.73 -1.51
C TYR A 181 -5.25 9.71 -2.44
N LEU A 182 -4.37 10.57 -1.90
CA LEU A 182 -3.59 11.53 -2.70
C LEU A 182 -2.67 10.84 -3.70
N SER A 183 -2.01 9.75 -3.30
CA SER A 183 -1.12 8.99 -4.19
C SER A 183 -1.91 8.39 -5.35
N ALA A 184 -3.09 7.83 -5.08
CA ALA A 184 -3.98 7.30 -6.10
C ALA A 184 -4.46 8.39 -7.06
N LEU A 185 -4.93 9.53 -6.53
CA LEU A 185 -5.36 10.66 -7.35
C LEU A 185 -4.23 11.25 -8.21
N LYS A 186 -3.03 11.39 -7.65
CA LYS A 186 -1.86 11.88 -8.38
C LYS A 186 -1.53 10.95 -9.54
N ARG A 187 -1.60 9.64 -9.31
CA ARG A 187 -1.36 8.62 -10.35
C ARG A 187 -2.44 8.63 -11.42
N GLU A 188 -3.71 8.74 -11.06
CA GLU A 188 -4.82 8.83 -12.02
C GLU A 188 -4.70 10.09 -12.90
N LYS A 189 -4.45 11.27 -12.30
CA LYS A 189 -4.20 12.52 -13.06
C LYS A 189 -2.97 12.41 -13.96
N GLY A 190 -1.92 11.74 -13.48
CA GLY A 190 -0.74 11.45 -14.26
C GLY A 190 -1.07 10.58 -15.48
N TRP A 191 -1.86 9.52 -15.28
CA TRP A 191 -2.30 8.63 -16.35
C TRP A 191 -3.08 9.38 -17.43
N THR A 192 -4.14 10.11 -17.06
CA THR A 192 -4.97 10.86 -18.03
C THR A 192 -4.19 11.93 -18.80
N ARG A 193 -3.11 12.47 -18.22
CA ARG A 193 -2.26 13.46 -18.89
C ARG A 193 -1.33 12.83 -19.93
N HIS A 194 -0.80 11.64 -19.65
CA HIS A 194 0.19 11.00 -20.51
C HIS A 194 -0.42 9.98 -21.48
N PHE A 195 -1.65 9.52 -21.26
CA PHE A 195 -2.31 8.53 -22.10
C PHE A 195 -3.63 9.12 -22.60
N SER A 196 -3.60 9.63 -23.82
CA SER A 196 -4.79 10.09 -24.52
C SER A 196 -5.65 8.89 -24.92
N GLU A 197 -6.98 9.05 -24.92
CA GLU A 197 -7.89 8.00 -25.42
C GLU A 197 -7.63 7.69 -26.91
N ASP A 198 -7.06 8.66 -27.63
CA ASP A 198 -6.60 8.49 -29.00
C ASP A 198 -5.20 7.86 -29.04
N LEU A 199 -5.16 6.57 -29.36
CA LEU A 199 -3.93 5.78 -29.51
C LEU A 199 -3.13 6.15 -30.77
N SER A 200 -3.66 6.99 -31.65
CA SER A 200 -2.93 7.45 -32.85
C SER A 200 -1.87 8.51 -32.53
N VAL A 201 -1.95 9.13 -31.35
CA VAL A 201 -0.98 10.12 -30.88
C VAL A 201 0.12 9.38 -30.10
N PRO A 202 1.39 9.40 -30.56
CA PRO A 202 2.48 8.80 -29.81
C PRO A 202 2.66 9.50 -28.47
N ASN A 203 2.84 8.71 -27.39
CA ASN A 203 3.20 9.25 -26.08
C ASN A 203 4.68 9.67 -26.10
N ILE A 204 4.93 10.98 -26.10
CA ILE A 204 6.26 11.61 -26.02
C ILE A 204 6.44 12.24 -24.64
#